data_AF-A0A1J5I510-F1
#
_entry.id   AF-A0A1J5I510-F1
#
_cell.length_a   1.000
_cell.length_b   1.000
_cell.length_c   1.000
_cell.angle_alpha   90.00
_cell.angle_beta   90.00
_cell.angle_gamma   90.00
#
_symmetry.space_group_name_H-M   'P 1'
#
loop_
_entity.id
_entity.type
_entity.pdbx_description
1 polymer ?
#
loop_
_entity_poly.entity_id
_entity_poly.type
_entity_poly.pdbx_seq_one_letter_code
_entity_poly.pdbx_strand_id
1 'polypeptide(L)'
;MTKRNINLIVILFVAILSPIVLSSDALAVSANVTQVENFIRSVIQVIAGLAGLIATGFFVIGGFGYITSSGNPEHLDRAKRTLLWSGIGLAIVIAAFVISNIIVEIATNSFGS
;
A
#
# COMPACT_ATOMS: atom_id res chain seq x y z
N MET A 1 -8.76 22.30 -15.30
CA MET A 1 -8.87 22.14 -13.83
C MET A 1 -8.17 20.89 -13.27
N THR A 2 -7.70 19.93 -14.10
CA THR A 2 -7.12 18.63 -13.65
C THR A 2 -5.74 18.70 -12.99
N LYS A 3 -4.91 19.71 -13.32
CA LYS A 3 -3.54 19.85 -12.76
C LYS A 3 -3.50 20.04 -11.24
N ARG A 4 -4.58 20.57 -10.63
CA ARG A 4 -4.65 20.83 -9.19
C ARG A 4 -4.73 19.54 -8.36
N ASN A 5 -5.31 18.47 -8.91
CA ASN A 5 -5.52 17.21 -8.21
C ASN A 5 -4.27 16.31 -8.26
N ILE A 6 -3.52 16.39 -9.37
CA ILE A 6 -2.24 15.67 -9.53
C ILE A 6 -1.19 16.26 -8.58
N ASN A 7 -1.10 17.59 -8.45
CA ASN A 7 -0.21 18.22 -7.47
C ASN A 7 -0.55 17.82 -6.02
N LEU A 8 -1.83 17.63 -5.67
CA LEU A 8 -2.22 17.16 -4.35
C LEU A 8 -1.74 15.73 -4.05
N ILE A 9 -1.81 14.83 -5.03
CA ILE A 9 -1.28 13.46 -4.90
C ILE A 9 0.25 13.49 -4.76
N VAL A 10 0.93 14.34 -5.51
CA VAL A 10 2.40 14.50 -5.45
C VAL A 10 2.85 15.13 -4.12
N ILE A 11 2.12 16.12 -3.60
CA ILE A 11 2.41 16.72 -2.28
C ILE A 11 2.18 15.71 -1.16
N LEU A 12 1.12 14.89 -1.24
CA LEU A 12 0.88 13.80 -0.29
C LEU A 12 1.99 12.74 -0.36
N PHE A 13 2.44 12.39 -1.57
CA PHE A 13 3.56 11.48 -1.81
C PHE A 13 4.85 12.01 -1.15
N VAL A 14 5.17 13.28 -1.36
CA VAL A 14 6.35 13.95 -0.76
C VAL A 14 6.22 14.10 0.76
N ALA A 15 5.03 14.39 1.29
CA ALA A 15 4.79 14.52 2.73
C ALA A 15 4.81 13.17 3.47
N ILE A 16 4.50 12.05 2.80
CA ILE A 16 4.60 10.69 3.36
C ILE A 16 6.02 10.13 3.21
N LEU A 17 6.80 10.57 2.22
CA LEU A 17 8.21 10.21 2.03
C LEU A 17 9.18 11.05 2.86
N SER A 18 8.82 12.29 3.22
CA SER A 18 9.67 13.16 4.04
C SER A 18 10.07 12.58 5.41
N PRO A 19 9.23 11.81 6.13
CA PRO A 19 9.65 11.16 7.37
C PRO A 19 10.68 10.06 7.14
N ILE A 20 10.74 9.43 5.96
CA ILE A 20 11.73 8.40 5.62
C ILE A 20 13.12 9.00 5.39
N VAL A 21 13.18 10.23 4.85
CA VAL A 21 14.47 10.91 4.57
C VAL A 21 15.05 11.56 5.84
N LEU A 22 14.21 11.92 6.82
CA LEU A 22 14.63 12.47 8.12
C LEU A 22 14.57 11.47 9.28
N SER A 23 14.07 10.25 9.10
CA SER A 23 14.19 9.21 10.11
C SER A 23 15.67 8.92 10.34
N SER A 24 16.13 9.23 11.55
CA SER A 24 17.50 9.06 12.06
C SER A 24 18.07 7.64 11.90
N ASP A 25 17.25 6.66 11.53
CA ASP A 25 17.62 5.26 11.32
C ASP A 25 18.36 5.01 9.98
N ALA A 26 18.32 5.95 9.02
CA ALA A 26 19.02 5.78 7.73
C ALA A 26 20.50 6.21 7.75
N LEU A 27 20.95 7.00 8.74
CA LEU A 27 22.31 7.56 8.80
C LEU A 27 23.18 7.05 9.96
N ALA A 28 22.62 6.33 10.93
CA ALA A 28 23.40 5.77 12.03
C ALA A 28 23.81 4.33 11.70
N VAL A 29 25.06 4.17 11.27
CA VAL A 29 25.76 2.86 11.20
C VAL A 29 25.91 2.31 12.62
N SER A 30 24.86 1.74 13.18
CA SER A 30 24.93 0.86 14.34
C SER A 30 24.08 -0.36 14.05
N ALA A 31 24.73 -1.49 13.81
CA ALA A 31 24.10 -2.78 13.52
C ALA A 31 23.34 -3.30 14.75
N ASN A 32 22.15 -2.77 15.01
CA ASN A 32 21.21 -3.29 16.00
C ASN A 32 20.00 -3.87 15.27
N VAL A 33 19.66 -5.14 15.54
CA VAL A 33 18.56 -5.87 14.87
C VAL A 33 17.23 -5.12 15.00
N THR A 34 17.03 -4.42 16.13
CA THR A 34 15.86 -3.58 16.38
C THR A 34 15.75 -2.36 15.44
N GLN A 35 16.86 -1.73 15.06
CA GLN A 35 16.85 -0.60 14.12
C GLN A 35 16.49 -1.07 12.71
N VAL A 36 17.04 -2.21 12.28
CA VAL A 36 16.71 -2.81 10.99
C VAL A 36 15.24 -3.21 10.94
N GLU A 37 14.71 -3.79 12.02
CA GLU A 37 13.29 -4.13 12.13
C GLU A 37 12.40 -2.89 12.05
N ASN A 38 12.71 -1.83 12.80
CA ASN A 38 11.95 -0.58 12.79
C ASN A 38 11.97 0.10 11.42
N PHE A 39 13.14 0.13 10.76
CA PHE A 39 13.28 0.67 9.41
C PHE A 39 12.41 -0.12 8.41
N ILE A 40 12.47 -1.45 8.44
CA ILE A 40 11.66 -2.31 7.58
C ILE A 40 10.16 -2.09 7.84
N ARG A 41 9.74 -2.03 9.12
CA ARG A 41 8.34 -1.76 9.50
C ARG A 41 7.86 -0.40 8.98
N SER A 42 8.68 0.64 9.10
CA SER A 42 8.38 1.99 8.60
C SER A 42 8.19 2.00 7.08
N VAL A 43 9.10 1.35 6.34
CA VAL A 43 9.03 1.22 4.87
C VAL A 43 7.78 0.45 4.46
N ILE A 44 7.47 -0.69 5.11
CA ILE A 44 6.27 -1.48 4.84
C ILE A 44 5.00 -0.66 5.10
N GLN A 45 4.94 0.09 6.20
CA GLN A 45 3.76 0.88 6.55
C GLN A 45 3.48 1.99 5.52
N VAL A 46 4.54 2.64 5.02
CA VAL A 46 4.41 3.64 3.95
C VAL A 46 3.96 3.01 2.64
N ILE A 47 4.59 1.91 2.22
CA ILE A 47 4.21 1.20 0.99
C ILE A 47 2.76 0.70 1.08
N ALA A 48 2.36 0.15 2.22
CA ALA A 48 0.99 -0.32 2.46
C ALA A 48 -0.02 0.84 2.41
N GLY A 49 0.32 1.98 3.02
CA GLY A 49 -0.50 3.19 2.95
C GLY A 49 -0.68 3.70 1.52
N LEU A 50 0.40 3.76 0.74
CA LEU A 50 0.34 4.12 -0.67
C LEU A 50 -0.46 3.11 -1.50
N ALA A 51 -0.25 1.82 -1.27
CA ALA A 51 -0.98 0.77 -1.96
C ALA A 51 -2.49 0.87 -1.69
N GLY A 52 -2.89 1.16 -0.45
CA GLY A 52 -4.29 1.41 -0.08
C GLY A 52 -4.89 2.64 -0.77
N LEU A 53 -4.12 3.73 -0.86
CA LEU A 53 -4.54 4.95 -1.57
C LEU A 53 -4.75 4.68 -3.06
N ILE A 54 -3.79 4.02 -3.71
CA ILE A 54 -3.84 3.67 -5.13
C ILE A 54 -4.99 2.71 -5.40
N ALA A 55 -5.13 1.65 -4.61
CA ALA A 55 -6.22 0.69 -4.73
C ALA A 55 -7.58 1.36 -4.61
N THR A 56 -7.74 2.31 -3.69
CA THR A 56 -8.98 3.09 -3.56
C THR A 56 -9.26 3.91 -4.82
N GLY A 57 -8.24 4.54 -5.41
CA GLY A 57 -8.38 5.26 -6.69
C GLY A 57 -8.84 4.36 -7.83
N PHE A 58 -8.25 3.16 -7.96
CA PHE A 58 -8.68 2.17 -8.95
C PHE A 58 -10.08 1.62 -8.67
N PHE A 59 -10.46 1.45 -7.41
CA PHE A 59 -11.82 1.08 -7.01
C PHE A 59 -12.85 2.12 -7.44
N VAL A 60 -12.56 3.41 -7.26
CA VAL A 60 -13.45 4.50 -7.68
C VAL A 60 -13.60 4.51 -9.20
N ILE A 61 -12.50 4.43 -9.95
CA ILE A 61 -12.54 4.44 -11.42
C ILE A 61 -13.27 3.21 -11.97
N GLY A 62 -12.98 2.03 -11.44
CA GLY A 62 -13.66 0.79 -11.82
C GLY A 62 -15.13 0.77 -11.41
N GLY A 63 -15.47 1.35 -10.25
CA GLY A 63 -16.84 1.42 -9.73
C GLY A 63 -17.72 2.38 -10.52
N PHE A 64 -17.23 3.58 -10.84
CA PHE A 64 -17.93 4.50 -11.74
C PHE A 64 -18.08 3.90 -13.15
N GLY A 65 -17.02 3.26 -13.65
CA GLY A 65 -17.07 2.53 -14.92
C GLY A 65 -18.14 1.43 -14.92
N TYR A 66 -18.29 0.69 -13.83
CA TYR A 66 -19.28 -0.36 -13.70
C TYR A 66 -20.72 0.19 -13.75
N ILE A 67 -20.99 1.27 -13.01
CA ILE A 67 -22.34 1.89 -12.93
C ILE A 67 -22.72 2.52 -14.28
N THR A 68 -21.81 3.25 -14.93
CA THR A 68 -22.07 3.91 -16.22
C THR A 68 -22.20 2.93 -17.39
N SER A 69 -21.64 1.73 -17.30
CA SER A 69 -21.62 0.76 -18.41
C SER A 69 -22.94 0.00 -18.64
N SER A 70 -24.06 0.46 -18.07
CA SER A 70 -25.39 -0.19 -17.95
C SER A 70 -26.11 -0.59 -19.26
N GLY A 71 -25.40 -0.77 -20.37
CA GLY A 71 -25.92 -1.33 -21.63
C GLY A 71 -24.86 -1.82 -22.63
N ASN A 72 -23.56 -1.59 -22.39
CA ASN A 72 -22.50 -2.11 -23.25
C ASN A 72 -21.72 -3.22 -22.49
N PRO A 73 -21.86 -4.50 -22.90
CA PRO A 73 -21.23 -5.62 -22.21
C PRO A 73 -19.70 -5.49 -22.16
N GLU A 74 -19.09 -4.85 -23.15
CA GLU A 74 -17.64 -4.75 -23.22
C GLU A 74 -17.05 -3.74 -22.22
N HIS A 75 -17.75 -2.63 -21.95
CA HIS A 75 -17.33 -1.70 -20.90
C HIS A 75 -17.57 -2.27 -19.51
N LEU A 76 -18.64 -3.05 -19.33
CA LEU A 76 -18.96 -3.73 -18.08
C LEU A 76 -17.86 -4.74 -17.70
N ASP A 77 -17.44 -5.57 -18.64
CA ASP A 77 -16.39 -6.58 -18.39
C ASP A 77 -15.03 -5.95 -18.14
N ARG A 78 -14.69 -4.85 -18.83
CA ARG A 78 -13.48 -4.07 -18.52
C ARG A 78 -13.52 -3.51 -17.10
N ALA A 79 -14.64 -2.89 -16.69
CA ALA A 79 -14.78 -2.32 -15.35
C ALA A 79 -14.66 -3.40 -14.25
N LYS A 80 -15.32 -4.56 -14.44
CA LYS A 80 -15.20 -5.72 -13.53
C LYS A 80 -13.76 -6.21 -13.42
N ARG A 81 -13.05 -6.35 -14.55
CA ARG A 81 -11.63 -6.73 -14.54
C ARG A 81 -10.80 -5.74 -13.73
N THR A 82 -10.97 -4.44 -13.95
CA THR A 82 -10.25 -3.41 -13.18
C THR A 82 -10.51 -3.52 -11.68
N LEU A 83 -11.76 -3.72 -11.27
CA LEU A 83 -12.13 -3.93 -9.87
C LEU A 83 -11.49 -5.19 -9.28
N LEU A 84 -11.53 -6.30 -10.02
CA LEU A 84 -10.91 -7.56 -9.59
C LEU A 84 -9.39 -7.40 -9.39
N TRP A 85 -8.68 -6.84 -10.37
CA TRP A 85 -7.23 -6.64 -10.27
C TRP A 85 -6.85 -5.67 -9.14
N SER A 86 -7.64 -4.62 -8.94
CA SER A 86 -7.46 -3.69 -7.81
C SER A 86 -7.69 -4.37 -6.47
N GLY A 87 -8.75 -5.18 -6.34
CA GLY A 87 -9.07 -5.93 -5.13
C GLY A 87 -8.03 -6.99 -4.80
N ILE A 88 -7.53 -7.72 -5.81
CA ILE A 88 -6.48 -8.73 -5.65
C ILE A 88 -5.18 -8.07 -5.17
N GLY A 89 -4.78 -6.94 -5.75
CA GLY A 89 -3.59 -6.21 -5.30
C GLY A 89 -3.68 -5.78 -3.84
N LEU A 90 -4.84 -5.25 -3.42
CA LEU A 90 -5.08 -4.88 -2.02
C LEU A 90 -5.07 -6.11 -1.09
N ALA A 91 -5.71 -7.20 -1.52
CA ALA A 91 -5.75 -8.45 -0.74
C ALA A 91 -4.34 -9.02 -0.51
N ILE A 92 -3.46 -8.96 -1.51
CA ILE A 92 -2.06 -9.40 -1.39
C ILE A 92 -1.31 -8.57 -0.34
N VAL A 93 -1.48 -7.24 -0.34
CA VAL A 93 -0.82 -6.35 0.63
C VAL A 93 -1.29 -6.67 2.06
N ILE A 94 -2.59 -6.85 2.25
CA ILE A 94 -3.16 -7.23 3.56
C ILE A 94 -2.65 -8.61 3.99
N ALA A 95 -2.65 -9.58 3.07
CA ALA A 95 -2.17 -10.93 3.35
C ALA A 95 -0.69 -10.94 3.75
N ALA A 96 0.16 -10.17 3.07
CA ALA A 96 1.57 -10.04 3.42
C ALA A 96 1.76 -9.53 4.86
N PHE A 97 0.98 -8.53 5.28
CA PHE A 97 1.03 -8.02 6.64
C PHE A 97 0.60 -9.07 7.66
N VAL A 98 -0.53 -9.74 7.44
CA VAL A 98 -1.05 -10.77 8.34
C VAL A 98 -0.06 -11.93 8.48
N ILE A 99 0.43 -12.46 7.35
CA ILE A 99 1.39 -13.58 7.33
C ILE A 99 2.69 -13.17 8.03
N SER A 100 3.20 -11.96 7.79
CA SER A 100 4.45 -11.51 8.40
C SER A 100 4.34 -11.42 9.93
N ASN A 101 3.22 -10.93 10.46
CA ASN A 101 2.99 -10.92 11.91
C ASN A 101 2.88 -12.33 12.49
N ILE A 102 2.17 -13.24 11.82
CA ILE A 102 2.05 -14.64 12.24
C ILE A 102 3.43 -15.31 12.28
N ILE A 103 4.28 -15.09 11.26
CA ILE A 103 5.62 -15.67 11.23
C ILE A 103 6.48 -15.13 12.38
N VAL A 104 6.45 -13.82 12.64
CA VAL A 104 7.19 -13.21 13.76
C VAL A 104 6.71 -13.74 15.11
N GLU A 105 5.40 -13.89 15.28
CA GLU A 105 4.79 -14.46 16.49
C GLU A 105 5.22 -15.91 16.70
N ILE A 106 5.14 -16.76 15.67
CA ILE A 106 5.57 -18.16 15.74
C ILE A 106 7.07 -18.25 16.02
N ALA A 107 7.90 -17.46 15.33
CA ALA A 107 9.34 -17.44 15.52
C ALA A 107 9.72 -17.01 16.94
N THR A 108 9.04 -15.99 17.48
CA THR A 108 9.27 -15.51 18.86
C THR A 108 8.82 -16.56 19.88
N ASN A 109 7.71 -17.26 19.66
CA ASN A 109 7.27 -18.32 20.57
C ASN A 109 8.15 -19.59 20.49
N SER A 110 8.78 -19.85 19.34
CA SER A 110 9.58 -21.06 19.11
C SER A 110 11.06 -20.91 19.45
N PHE A 111 11.59 -19.69 19.31
CA PHE A 111 13.01 -19.37 19.54
C PHE A 111 13.22 -18.30 20.61
N GLY A 112 12.16 -17.68 21.12
CA GLY A 112 12.17 -16.78 22.27
C GLY A 112 12.13 -17.57 23.58
N SER A 113 13.22 -18.29 23.79
CA SER A 113 13.78 -18.70 25.08
C SER A 113 15.24 -18.30 25.08
#